data_AF-A0AAD3XF28-F1
#
_entry.id   AF-A0AAD3XF28-F1
#
_cell.length_a   1.000
_cell.length_b   1.000
_cell.length_c   1.000
_cell.angle_alpha   90.00
_cell.angle_beta   90.00
_cell.angle_gamma   90.00
#
_symmetry.space_group_name_H-M   'P 1'
#
loop_
_entity.id
_entity.type
_entity.pdbx_description
1 polymer ?
#
loop_
_entity_poly.entity_id
_entity_poly.type
_entity_poly.pdbx_seq_one_letter_code
_entity_poly.pdbx_strand_id
1 'polypeptide(L)'
;MVLCLLLIDYKVNGKRLSEKDRLEIENQLKILRKPAKKIIRDIYSGNWWLGVDQNATPIGFWPKKIFTSLAEYGSFVACGGQVHSPPGRPNPPMGSGFRPKIDPRYDAYCRDFITVNEKYEIEPAMDMEEYSDYDIYKVKDLGMIKCCGHVLLYGGPNKP
;
A
#
# COMPACT_ATOMS: atom_id res chain seq x y z
N MET A 1 0.72 14.07 -12.93
CA MET A 1 0.57 14.19 -11.47
C MET A 1 0.26 12.80 -10.93
N VAL A 2 1.20 12.17 -10.22
CA VAL A 2 0.99 10.84 -9.64
C VAL A 2 0.44 11.04 -8.24
N LEU A 3 -0.89 10.97 -8.09
CA LEU A 3 -1.52 10.99 -6.78
C LEU A 3 -1.43 9.57 -6.21
N CYS A 4 -0.46 9.34 -5.32
CA CYS A 4 -0.36 8.10 -4.55
C CYS A 4 -1.38 8.16 -3.40
N LEU A 5 -2.63 7.86 -3.71
CA LEU A 5 -3.70 7.61 -2.75
C LEU A 5 -3.57 6.17 -2.23
N LEU A 6 -3.48 6.02 -0.91
CA LEU A 6 -3.60 4.74 -0.22
C LEU A 6 -4.97 4.74 0.47
N LEU A 7 -5.83 3.80 0.09
CA LEU A 7 -7.14 3.57 0.74
C LEU A 7 -6.99 2.26 1.54
N ILE A 8 -7.11 2.35 2.87
CA ILE A 8 -6.72 1.27 3.79
C ILE A 8 -7.83 0.95 4.77
N ASP A 9 -8.23 -0.32 4.75
CA ASP A 9 -9.51 -0.76 5.23
C ASP A 9 -9.47 -2.30 5.41
N TYR A 10 -9.36 -2.96 6.58
CA TYR A 10 -9.75 -4.40 6.67
C TYR A 10 -9.93 -5.00 8.06
N LYS A 11 -10.41 -6.26 8.03
CA LYS A 11 -10.44 -7.27 9.09
C LYS A 11 -10.18 -8.64 8.43
N VAL A 12 -9.12 -9.35 8.83
CA VAL A 12 -8.75 -10.68 8.31
C VAL A 12 -8.45 -11.62 9.50
N ASN A 13 -8.55 -12.94 9.31
CA ASN A 13 -8.21 -13.92 10.36
C ASN A 13 -6.70 -14.24 10.35
N GLY A 14 -5.89 -13.44 11.05
CA GLY A 14 -4.44 -13.62 11.18
C GLY A 14 -3.99 -14.52 12.34
N LYS A 15 -2.89 -15.27 12.15
CA LYS A 15 -2.24 -16.09 13.19
C LYS A 15 -1.04 -15.33 13.78
N ARG A 16 -0.85 -15.40 15.10
CA ARG A 16 0.13 -14.58 15.87
C ARG A 16 1.59 -14.71 15.36
N LEU A 17 2.14 -13.63 14.82
CA LEU A 17 3.57 -13.46 14.55
C LEU A 17 4.41 -13.51 15.84
N SER A 18 5.64 -14.00 15.78
CA SER A 18 6.54 -14.01 16.93
C SER A 18 7.19 -12.64 17.16
N GLU A 19 7.63 -12.37 18.39
CA GLU A 19 8.38 -11.13 18.70
C GLU A 19 9.67 -11.00 17.88
N LYS A 20 10.28 -12.13 17.52
CA LYS A 20 11.45 -12.18 16.64
C LYS A 20 11.14 -11.67 15.24
N ASP A 21 9.98 -12.02 14.69
CA ASP A 21 9.55 -11.56 13.36
C ASP A 21 9.25 -10.05 13.37
N ARG A 22 8.64 -9.56 14.46
CA ARG A 22 8.40 -8.12 14.66
C ARG A 22 9.72 -7.34 14.73
N LEU A 23 10.68 -7.80 15.53
CA LEU A 23 11.98 -7.14 15.69
C LEU A 23 12.82 -7.17 14.41
N GLU A 24 12.74 -8.25 13.63
CA GLU A 24 13.37 -8.33 12.31
C GLU A 24 12.78 -7.28 11.35
N ILE A 25 11.45 -7.16 11.27
CA ILE A 25 10.77 -6.15 10.44
C ILE A 25 11.16 -4.73 10.87
N GLU A 26 11.22 -4.44 12.17
CA GLU A 26 11.66 -3.12 12.66
C GLU A 26 13.11 -2.80 12.26
N ASN A 27 14.01 -3.79 12.29
CA ASN A 27 15.40 -3.62 11.89
C ASN A 27 15.54 -3.45 10.37
N GLN A 28 14.77 -4.19 9.57
CA GLN A 28 14.69 -4.03 8.11
C GLN A 28 14.21 -2.61 7.74
N LEU A 29 13.16 -2.11 8.39
CA LEU A 29 12.64 -0.75 8.15
C LEU A 29 13.63 0.35 8.56
N LYS A 30 14.44 0.15 9.61
CA LYS A 30 15.54 1.06 9.99
C LYS A 30 16.63 1.14 8.92
N ILE A 31 16.96 0.02 8.27
CA ILE A 31 18.00 -0.05 7.21
C ILE A 31 17.56 0.72 5.96
N LEU A 32 16.29 0.62 5.56
CA LEU A 32 15.79 1.18 4.30
C LEU A 32 15.74 2.72 4.25
N ARG A 33 15.88 3.42 5.39
CA ARG A 33 15.73 4.90 5.54
C ARG A 33 14.43 5.51 4.97
N LYS A 34 13.50 4.68 4.50
CA LYS A 34 12.22 5.06 3.93
C LYS A 34 11.26 5.34 5.10
N PRO A 35 10.70 6.55 5.23
CA PRO A 35 9.71 6.81 6.27
C PRO A 35 8.49 5.92 6.01
N ALA A 36 8.17 5.05 6.96
CA ALA A 36 6.93 4.29 6.94
C ALA A 36 5.76 5.28 6.90
N LYS A 37 4.84 5.11 5.95
CA LYS A 37 3.56 5.83 5.95
C LYS A 37 2.58 4.99 6.75
N LYS A 38 1.93 5.59 7.74
CA LYS A 38 0.98 4.93 8.63
C LYS A 38 -0.37 5.61 8.47
N ILE A 39 -1.42 4.86 8.16
CA ILE A 39 -2.80 5.35 8.27
C ILE A 39 -3.35 4.80 9.58
N ILE A 40 -3.79 5.69 10.47
CA ILE A 40 -4.19 5.36 11.84
C ILE A 40 -5.57 5.94 12.08
N ARG A 41 -6.52 5.09 12.50
CA ARG A 41 -7.81 5.53 13.02
C ARG A 41 -7.71 5.74 14.53
N ASP A 42 -8.09 6.91 15.00
CA ASP A 42 -8.23 7.17 16.44
C ASP A 42 -9.44 6.38 17.00
N ILE A 43 -9.25 5.69 18.12
CA ILE A 43 -10.29 4.85 18.73
C ILE A 43 -11.40 5.66 19.40
N TYR A 44 -11.11 6.88 19.88
CA TYR A 44 -12.07 7.68 20.63
C TYR A 44 -12.98 8.51 19.71
N SER A 45 -12.42 9.15 18.69
CA SER A 45 -13.15 10.01 17.75
C SER A 45 -13.50 9.35 16.42
N GLY A 46 -12.87 8.21 16.09
CA GLY A 46 -13.01 7.55 14.80
C GLY A 46 -12.38 8.30 13.62
N ASN A 47 -11.66 9.39 13.87
CA ASN A 47 -11.00 10.17 12.83
C ASN A 47 -9.72 9.47 12.32
N TRP A 48 -9.35 9.76 11.08
CA TRP A 48 -8.22 9.15 10.41
C TRP A 48 -7.04 10.11 10.31
N TRP A 49 -5.84 9.59 10.52
CA TRP A 49 -4.57 10.31 10.48
C TRP A 49 -3.60 9.64 9.51
N LEU A 50 -2.86 10.44 8.74
CA LEU A 50 -1.69 9.98 8.00
C LEU A 50 -0.44 10.42 8.76
N GLY A 51 0.26 9.45 9.34
CA GLY A 51 1.58 9.63 9.95
C GLY A 51 2.70 9.24 8.99
N VAL A 52 3.86 9.86 9.15
CA VAL A 52 5.14 9.39 8.58
C VAL A 52 6.10 8.97 9.69
N ASP A 53 7.20 8.33 9.30
CA ASP A 53 8.33 7.96 10.17
C ASP A 53 7.97 7.00 11.32
N GLN A 54 8.94 6.78 12.22
CA GLN A 54 8.83 5.84 13.33
C GLN A 54 7.86 6.34 14.40
N ASN A 55 7.83 7.65 14.65
CA ASN A 55 6.99 8.33 15.63
C ASN A 55 5.56 8.59 15.13
N ALA A 56 5.25 8.25 13.87
CA ALA A 56 3.96 8.50 13.23
C ALA A 56 3.62 10.01 13.15
N THR A 57 4.63 10.87 12.93
CA THR A 57 4.48 12.33 12.83
C THR A 57 3.33 12.69 11.88
N PRO A 58 2.26 13.35 12.37
CA PRO A 58 1.06 13.56 11.58
C PRO A 58 1.28 14.58 10.47
N ILE A 59 0.98 14.16 9.23
CA ILE A 59 1.06 14.99 8.01
C ILE A 59 -0.28 15.08 7.27
N GLY A 60 -1.33 14.43 7.76
CA GLY A 60 -2.67 14.47 7.19
C GLY A 60 -3.74 14.03 8.19
N PHE A 61 -4.96 14.53 8.00
CA PHE A 61 -6.11 14.30 8.88
C PHE A 61 -7.41 14.29 8.06
N TRP A 62 -8.28 13.32 8.34
CA TRP A 62 -9.60 13.18 7.72
C TRP A 62 -10.65 12.87 8.81
N PRO A 63 -11.63 13.76 9.03
CA PRO A 63 -12.70 13.52 10.00
C PRO A 63 -13.54 12.28 9.66
N LYS A 64 -13.98 11.49 10.65
CA LYS A 64 -14.93 10.37 10.46
C LYS A 64 -16.11 10.75 9.55
N LYS A 65 -16.67 11.94 9.79
CA LYS A 65 -17.90 12.45 9.14
C LYS A 65 -17.82 12.72 7.63
N ILE A 66 -16.62 12.73 7.01
CA ILE A 66 -16.51 12.90 5.54
C ILE A 66 -16.48 11.55 4.80
N PHE A 67 -16.46 10.45 5.54
CA PHE A 67 -16.52 9.10 5.02
C PHE A 67 -17.91 8.49 5.23
N THR A 68 -18.32 7.64 4.29
CA THR A 68 -19.53 6.81 4.40
C THR A 68 -19.16 5.38 4.80
N SER A 69 -18.39 4.68 3.96
CA SER A 69 -17.85 3.34 4.25
C SER A 69 -16.79 3.36 5.36
N LEU A 70 -15.82 4.27 5.23
CA LEU A 70 -14.69 4.46 6.16
C LEU A 70 -15.07 5.07 7.54
N ALA A 71 -16.37 5.24 7.82
CA ALA A 71 -16.84 5.89 9.04
C ALA A 71 -16.70 4.99 10.29
N GLU A 72 -16.91 3.69 10.15
CA GLU A 72 -16.86 2.75 11.28
C GLU A 72 -15.51 2.04 11.32
N TYR A 73 -15.33 1.09 10.41
CA TYR A 73 -14.10 0.36 10.17
C TYR A 73 -14.01 0.13 8.66
N GLY A 74 -12.80 0.02 8.13
CA GLY A 74 -12.64 -0.35 6.74
C GLY A 74 -12.68 -1.86 6.51
N SER A 75 -13.09 -2.28 5.31
CA SER A 75 -13.27 -3.69 4.94
C SER A 75 -12.64 -4.14 3.60
N PHE A 76 -11.77 -3.36 2.93
CA PHE A 76 -10.97 -3.76 1.74
C PHE A 76 -9.66 -2.95 1.53
N VAL A 77 -8.47 -3.52 1.76
CA VAL A 77 -7.19 -2.80 1.52
C VAL A 77 -6.83 -2.82 0.05
N ALA A 78 -6.73 -1.63 -0.55
CA ALA A 78 -6.25 -1.46 -1.91
C ALA A 78 -4.95 -0.65 -1.92
N CYS A 79 -3.92 -1.18 -2.58
CA CYS A 79 -2.69 -0.47 -2.85
C CYS A 79 -2.36 -0.48 -4.34
N GLY A 80 -2.07 0.69 -4.89
CA GLY A 80 -1.90 0.89 -6.31
C GLY A 80 -1.61 2.35 -6.64
N GLY A 81 -2.00 2.78 -7.84
CA GLY A 81 -1.86 4.15 -8.28
C GLY A 81 -2.84 4.48 -9.41
N GLN A 82 -3.15 5.75 -9.58
CA GLN A 82 -4.03 6.23 -10.65
C GLN A 82 -3.23 7.01 -11.68
N VAL A 83 -3.59 6.80 -12.95
CA VAL A 83 -3.10 7.55 -14.11
C VAL A 83 -4.27 8.17 -14.85
N HIS A 84 -4.06 9.37 -15.39
CA HIS A 84 -5.10 10.10 -16.11
C HIS A 84 -4.50 10.86 -17.29
N SER A 85 -5.14 10.72 -18.45
CA SER A 85 -4.88 11.41 -19.70
C SER A 85 -6.13 12.18 -20.13
N PRO A 86 -6.04 13.47 -20.47
CA PRO A 86 -7.12 14.17 -21.17
C PRO A 86 -7.39 13.51 -22.53
N PRO A 87 -8.63 13.55 -23.06
CA PRO A 87 -8.96 13.03 -24.39
C PRO A 87 -8.01 13.56 -25.48
N GLY A 88 -7.61 12.68 -26.39
CA GLY A 88 -6.69 13.01 -27.49
C GLY A 88 -5.22 13.16 -27.10
N ARG A 89 -4.84 12.95 -25.83
CA ARG A 89 -3.42 12.86 -25.42
C ARG A 89 -2.96 11.41 -25.20
N PRO A 90 -1.67 11.10 -25.44
CA PRO A 90 -1.10 9.80 -25.09
C PRO A 90 -1.27 9.46 -23.60
N ASN A 91 -1.49 8.18 -23.32
CA ASN A 91 -1.59 7.67 -21.95
C ASN A 91 -0.22 7.79 -21.26
N PRO A 92 -0.13 8.41 -20.06
CA PRO A 92 1.15 8.70 -19.43
C PRO A 92 1.84 7.44 -18.90
N PRO A 93 3.18 7.40 -18.82
CA PRO A 93 3.89 6.28 -18.20
C PRO A 93 3.56 6.17 -16.70
N MET A 94 3.42 4.94 -16.23
CA MET A 94 3.28 4.56 -14.82
C MET A 94 4.49 3.71 -14.42
N GLY A 95 5.02 3.92 -13.22
CA GLY A 95 6.21 3.18 -12.75
C GLY A 95 7.43 3.46 -13.64
N SER A 96 8.02 2.41 -14.21
CA SER A 96 9.11 2.52 -15.19
C SER A 96 8.66 2.95 -16.60
N GLY A 97 7.34 3.07 -16.84
CA GLY A 97 6.75 3.27 -18.16
C GLY A 97 6.53 1.98 -18.96
N PHE A 98 7.08 0.86 -18.47
CA PHE A 98 6.95 -0.48 -19.06
C PHE A 98 6.08 -1.37 -18.18
N ARG A 99 5.36 -2.33 -18.79
CA ARG A 99 4.65 -3.37 -18.03
C ARG A 99 5.67 -4.26 -17.29
N PRO A 100 5.36 -4.80 -16.10
CA PRO A 100 6.32 -5.56 -15.32
C PRO A 100 6.93 -6.76 -16.07
N LYS A 101 8.26 -6.91 -16.00
CA LYS A 101 9.02 -8.08 -16.45
C LYS A 101 9.11 -9.20 -15.39
N ILE A 102 8.65 -8.92 -14.17
CA ILE A 102 8.89 -9.74 -12.98
C ILE A 102 10.40 -9.70 -12.60
N ASP A 103 11.00 -8.51 -12.70
CA ASP A 103 12.37 -8.23 -12.25
C ASP A 103 12.42 -6.87 -11.51
N PRO A 104 12.56 -6.86 -10.16
CA PRO A 104 12.55 -5.64 -9.36
C PRO A 104 13.77 -4.73 -9.58
N ARG A 105 14.72 -5.10 -10.45
CA ARG A 105 15.80 -4.23 -10.92
C ARG A 105 15.36 -3.26 -12.02
N TYR A 106 14.27 -3.57 -12.74
CA TYR A 106 13.74 -2.79 -13.86
C TYR A 106 12.29 -2.34 -13.64
N ASP A 107 11.52 -3.14 -12.89
CA ASP A 107 10.11 -2.86 -12.61
C ASP A 107 9.97 -1.90 -11.42
N ALA A 108 9.04 -0.96 -11.53
CA ALA A 108 8.66 -0.17 -10.37
C ALA A 108 7.84 -1.04 -9.41
N TYR A 109 8.09 -0.88 -8.11
CA TYR A 109 7.46 -1.70 -7.08
C TYR A 109 6.99 -0.88 -5.88
N CYS A 110 5.98 -1.41 -5.20
CA CYS A 110 5.64 -1.06 -3.84
C CYS A 110 5.82 -2.32 -2.98
N ARG A 111 6.32 -2.14 -1.75
CA ARG A 111 6.68 -3.24 -0.85
C ARG A 111 6.54 -2.88 0.62
N ASP A 112 6.65 -3.90 1.46
CA ASP A 112 6.49 -3.83 2.92
C ASP A 112 5.10 -3.33 3.34
N PHE A 113 4.06 -3.78 2.62
CA PHE A 113 2.67 -3.56 3.04
C PHE A 113 2.38 -4.34 4.31
N ILE A 114 1.90 -3.62 5.32
CA ILE A 114 1.55 -4.16 6.64
C ILE A 114 0.16 -3.62 6.97
N THR A 115 -0.76 -4.52 7.35
CA THR A 115 -2.07 -4.15 7.89
C THR A 115 -2.04 -4.28 9.41
N VAL A 116 -2.98 -3.61 10.08
CA VAL A 116 -3.10 -3.61 11.53
C VAL A 116 -4.58 -3.79 11.87
N ASN A 117 -4.90 -4.80 12.67
CA ASN A 117 -6.27 -5.14 12.99
C ASN A 117 -6.86 -4.27 14.13
N GLU A 118 -8.13 -4.50 14.48
CA GLU A 118 -8.87 -3.79 15.55
C GLU A 118 -8.18 -3.83 16.93
N LYS A 119 -7.29 -4.79 17.17
CA LYS A 119 -6.53 -4.97 18.42
C LYS A 119 -5.12 -4.39 18.36
N TYR A 120 -4.80 -3.63 17.31
CA TYR A 120 -3.45 -3.15 16.99
C TYR A 120 -2.41 -4.26 16.74
N GLU A 121 -2.85 -5.45 16.33
CA GLU A 121 -1.95 -6.53 15.93
C GLU A 121 -1.59 -6.40 14.45
N ILE A 122 -0.29 -6.53 14.14
CA ILE A 122 0.22 -6.56 12.76
C ILE A 122 -0.23 -7.83 12.06
N GLU A 123 -0.81 -7.67 10.88
CA GLU A 123 -1.20 -8.75 9.97
C GLU A 123 -0.55 -8.52 8.58
N PRO A 124 -0.07 -9.58 7.90
CA PRO A 124 0.34 -9.48 6.51
C PRO A 124 -0.89 -9.35 5.60
N ALA A 125 -0.79 -8.55 4.55
CA ALA A 125 -1.87 -8.31 3.59
C ALA A 125 -2.02 -9.48 2.60
N MET A 126 -2.53 -10.63 3.08
CA MET A 126 -2.75 -11.81 2.26
C MET A 126 -3.92 -11.63 1.26
N ASP A 127 -3.95 -12.47 0.23
CA ASP A 127 -5.05 -12.59 -0.74
C ASP A 127 -5.37 -11.29 -1.52
N MET A 128 -4.34 -10.55 -1.96
CA MET A 128 -4.53 -9.39 -2.84
C MET A 128 -4.97 -9.81 -4.25
N GLU A 129 -5.90 -9.04 -4.84
CA GLU A 129 -6.32 -9.20 -6.23
C GLU A 129 -5.59 -8.20 -7.15
N GLU A 130 -5.14 -8.65 -8.32
CA GLU A 130 -4.57 -7.79 -9.35
C GLU A 130 -5.69 -7.11 -10.16
N TYR A 131 -5.73 -5.77 -10.14
CA TYR A 131 -6.72 -4.99 -10.87
C TYR A 131 -6.09 -3.93 -11.80
N SER A 132 -6.70 -3.69 -12.96
CA SER A 132 -6.33 -2.63 -13.90
C SER A 132 -7.52 -2.24 -14.80
N ASP A 133 -7.95 -0.98 -14.79
CA ASP A 133 -9.04 -0.49 -15.66
C ASP A 133 -8.72 -0.62 -17.16
N TYR A 134 -7.43 -0.52 -17.52
CA TYR A 134 -6.94 -0.61 -18.89
C TYR A 134 -5.77 -1.59 -18.98
N ASP A 135 -5.88 -2.59 -19.86
CA ASP A 135 -4.87 -3.64 -20.10
C ASP A 135 -3.46 -3.12 -20.45
N ILE A 136 -3.36 -1.86 -20.88
CA ILE A 136 -2.07 -1.23 -21.16
C ILE A 136 -1.22 -1.06 -19.90
N TYR A 137 -1.84 -0.90 -18.74
CA TYR A 137 -1.18 -0.88 -17.44
C TYR A 137 -1.33 -2.24 -16.76
N LYS A 138 -0.30 -2.65 -16.02
CA LYS A 138 -0.30 -3.92 -15.29
C LYS A 138 0.25 -3.75 -13.89
N VAL A 139 -0.42 -4.43 -12.97
CA VAL A 139 0.07 -4.78 -11.64
C VAL A 139 0.40 -6.27 -11.66
N LYS A 140 1.42 -6.67 -10.90
CA LYS A 140 1.80 -8.06 -10.68
C LYS A 140 2.01 -8.24 -9.17
N ASP A 141 1.25 -9.12 -8.55
CA ASP A 141 1.51 -9.50 -7.16
C ASP A 141 2.55 -10.63 -7.09
N LEU A 142 3.61 -10.42 -6.30
CA LEU A 142 4.60 -11.45 -5.99
C LEU A 142 4.37 -12.07 -4.60
N GLY A 143 3.38 -11.59 -3.86
CA GLY A 143 3.05 -12.02 -2.53
C GLY A 143 4.15 -11.70 -1.51
N MET A 144 4.22 -12.52 -0.48
CA MET A 144 5.16 -12.36 0.63
C MET A 144 6.56 -12.88 0.29
N ILE A 145 7.52 -11.95 0.15
CA ILE A 145 8.95 -12.26 -0.06
C ILE A 145 9.72 -11.99 1.24
N LYS A 146 10.48 -12.97 1.73
CA LYS A 146 11.15 -12.96 3.06
C LYS A 146 12.02 -11.71 3.34
N CYS A 147 12.74 -11.19 2.34
CA CYS A 147 13.59 -10.00 2.46
C CYS A 147 12.84 -8.66 2.38
N CYS A 148 11.58 -8.74 1.97
CA CYS A 148 11.01 -7.71 1.12
C CYS A 148 9.53 -7.40 1.39
N GLY A 149 8.95 -8.03 2.42
CA GLY A 149 7.54 -7.88 2.74
C GLY A 149 6.64 -8.41 1.61
N HIS A 150 5.39 -7.96 1.59
CA HIS A 150 4.53 -8.15 0.43
C HIS A 150 5.01 -7.26 -0.71
N VAL A 151 5.19 -7.78 -1.93
CA VAL A 151 5.74 -7.00 -3.06
C VAL A 151 4.77 -6.97 -4.24
N LEU A 152 4.34 -5.76 -4.61
CA LEU A 152 3.60 -5.47 -5.84
C LEU A 152 4.52 -4.80 -6.85
N LEU A 153 4.57 -5.32 -8.08
CA LEU A 153 5.16 -4.64 -9.23
C LEU A 153 4.08 -3.91 -10.03
N TYR A 154 4.40 -2.77 -10.64
CA TYR A 154 3.43 -2.03 -11.45
C TYR A 154 4.10 -1.23 -12.58
N GLY A 155 3.39 -1.08 -13.70
CA GLY A 155 3.84 -0.20 -14.77
C GLY A 155 3.02 -0.25 -16.06
N GLY A 156 3.53 0.42 -17.09
CA GLY A 156 2.89 0.58 -18.41
C GLY A 156 2.97 2.04 -18.91
N PRO A 157 2.50 2.36 -20.13
CA PRO A 157 1.75 1.48 -21.02
C PRO A 157 2.61 0.58 -21.93
N ASN A 158 3.93 0.83 -22.00
CA ASN A 158 4.82 0.20 -22.99
C ASN A 158 4.98 -1.31 -22.74
N LYS A 159 5.17 -2.06 -23.82
CA LYS A 159 5.52 -3.49 -23.72
C LYS A 159 7.00 -3.65 -23.34
N PRO A 160 7.36 -4.69 -22.58
CA PRO A 160 8.70 -4.85 -22.00
C PRO A 160 9.79 -5.15 -23.04
#